data_AF-A0A956LCT4-F1
#
_entry.id   AF-A0A956LCT4-F1
#
_cell.length_a   1.000
_cell.length_b   1.000
_cell.length_c   1.000
_cell.angle_alpha   90.00
_cell.angle_beta   90.00
_cell.angle_gamma   90.00
#
_symmetry.space_group_name_H-M   'P 1'
#
loop_
_entity.id
_entity.type
_entity.pdbx_description
1 polymer ?
#
loop_
_entity_poly.entity_id
_entity_poly.type
_entity_poly.pdbx_seq_one_letter_code
_entity_poly.pdbx_strand_id
1 'polypeptide(L)'
;MSLNSPLSPAAARVATRARVPSLLLLLALGLPACERSSAVESTPPDDQGRAPLAYDEQPDELDAEDEPAAVAEGSLTETAVSPEVDEDSRAWQARMLAAIEAFKRDDQDGYIRVSTLSPKRDEVGDFVFTDSVVEEPRAAPVLLSRMLERRTTRVTRQAIAEALPRTRGDWAEGASHLIRTEAEASVRKVLVESMRYAPYPHNLRGLRYGFRDEHRHVRAAATRTSGFLRNGKALWTELVSALFDEDAEVRAGAASSLGRLGVAESWEGLVRVLGDRNGEVRFKALEALDRIDHARAQQLPELEKLTRDENERAAALASSLLGRPPVRRRPKPSATTGVKAKASVTVEASPVAPSGAPSSSPPSPPASPPVRSADPPASPPASGPAGTSPSGAFGDATAPTSPPRGS
;
A
#
# COMPACT_ATOMS: atom_id res chain seq x y z
N MET A 1 11.19 52.35 -27.06
CA MET A 1 10.70 52.53 -28.44
C MET A 1 10.54 51.17 -29.10
N SER A 2 9.29 50.74 -29.22
CA SER A 2 8.69 49.89 -30.27
C SER A 2 9.24 48.47 -30.50
N LEU A 3 8.52 47.42 -30.09
CA LEU A 3 7.31 46.83 -30.71
C LEU A 3 7.62 46.03 -31.98
N ASN A 4 7.42 44.71 -31.93
CA ASN A 4 6.51 44.00 -32.84
C ASN A 4 6.39 42.51 -32.52
N SER A 5 5.18 42.10 -32.11
CA SER A 5 4.57 40.84 -32.55
C SER A 5 4.07 41.00 -34.00
N PRO A 6 3.75 39.93 -34.74
CA PRO A 6 2.35 39.44 -34.77
C PRO A 6 2.19 37.91 -34.99
N LEU A 7 1.16 37.29 -34.37
CA LEU A 7 -0.09 36.73 -34.96
C LEU A 7 -0.04 35.31 -35.57
N SER A 8 -0.97 34.49 -35.04
CA SER A 8 -1.56 33.27 -35.60
C SER A 8 -2.43 33.57 -36.84
N PRO A 9 -2.80 32.55 -37.64
CA PRO A 9 -4.24 32.26 -37.74
C PRO A 9 -4.61 30.76 -37.78
N ALA A 10 -5.91 30.54 -37.61
CA ALA A 10 -6.61 29.27 -37.47
C ALA A 10 -7.14 28.66 -38.79
N ALA A 11 -7.52 27.37 -38.68
CA ALA A 11 -8.63 26.67 -39.33
C ALA A 11 -8.61 26.36 -40.85
N ALA A 12 -8.69 25.06 -41.19
CA ALA A 12 -9.63 24.53 -42.19
C ALA A 12 -9.76 23.00 -42.09
N ARG A 13 -11.02 22.53 -42.04
CA ARG A 13 -11.45 21.13 -42.12
C ARG A 13 -11.47 20.68 -43.58
N VAL A 14 -11.09 19.44 -43.88
CA VAL A 14 -11.61 18.68 -45.04
C VAL A 14 -11.85 17.23 -44.63
N ALA A 15 -13.09 16.79 -44.84
CA ALA A 15 -13.57 15.43 -44.66
C ALA A 15 -13.31 14.62 -45.93
N THR A 16 -12.96 13.34 -45.79
CA THR A 16 -13.02 12.38 -46.90
C THR A 16 -13.64 11.07 -46.43
N ARG A 17 -14.81 10.78 -47.01
CA ARG A 17 -15.57 9.52 -46.92
C ARG A 17 -14.88 8.42 -47.73
N ALA A 18 -14.85 7.20 -47.21
CA ALA A 18 -14.80 5.95 -48.01
C ALA A 18 -15.48 4.84 -47.17
N ARG A 19 -16.76 4.54 -47.44
CA ARG A 19 -17.27 3.42 -48.25
C ARG A 19 -16.96 2.03 -47.68
N VAL A 20 -17.99 1.52 -47.00
CA VAL A 20 -18.22 0.11 -46.64
C VAL A 20 -18.75 -0.64 -47.86
N PRO A 21 -18.44 -1.93 -48.08
CA PRO A 21 -19.28 -2.83 -48.84
C PRO A 21 -20.08 -3.76 -47.91
N SER A 22 -21.39 -3.80 -48.17
CA SER A 22 -22.39 -4.69 -47.59
C SER A 22 -22.44 -6.04 -48.30
N LEU A 23 -22.70 -7.13 -47.55
CA LEU A 23 -23.50 -8.31 -47.96
C LEU A 23 -23.84 -9.09 -46.67
N LEU A 24 -25.07 -8.97 -46.15
CA LEU A 24 -26.16 -9.99 -46.18
C LEU A 24 -25.72 -11.33 -45.54
N LEU A 25 -26.34 -11.85 -44.47
CA LEU A 25 -27.72 -12.37 -44.50
C LEU A 25 -28.25 -12.76 -43.08
N LEU A 26 -29.51 -12.37 -42.81
CA LEU A 26 -30.58 -12.99 -41.99
C LEU A 26 -30.42 -13.30 -40.49
N LEU A 27 -31.18 -12.55 -39.65
CA LEU A 27 -32.06 -13.14 -38.63
C LEU A 27 -33.28 -12.22 -38.39
N ALA A 28 -34.45 -12.85 -38.26
CA ALA A 28 -35.76 -12.26 -38.41
C ALA A 28 -36.35 -11.68 -37.10
N LEU A 29 -36.92 -10.48 -37.25
CA LEU A 29 -38.26 -10.01 -36.82
C LEU A 29 -38.74 -10.22 -35.37
N GLY A 30 -39.04 -9.08 -34.72
CA GLY A 30 -39.94 -9.02 -33.57
C GLY A 30 -39.95 -7.68 -32.83
N LEU A 31 -40.39 -6.59 -33.47
CA LEU A 31 -40.82 -5.35 -32.79
C LEU A 31 -42.29 -5.06 -33.14
N PRO A 32 -43.02 -4.43 -32.22
CA PRO A 32 -43.70 -3.15 -32.52
C PRO A 32 -43.24 -2.09 -31.49
N ALA A 33 -42.76 -0.90 -31.85
CA ALA A 33 -43.35 0.23 -32.58
C ALA A 33 -44.42 1.01 -31.78
N CYS A 34 -44.32 2.34 -31.92
CA CYS A 34 -45.13 3.46 -31.36
C CYS A 34 -44.66 3.97 -29.98
N GLU A 35 -44.44 5.27 -29.72
CA GLU A 35 -44.67 6.50 -30.49
C GLU A 35 -43.81 7.64 -29.86
N ARG A 36 -43.43 8.62 -30.69
CA ARG A 36 -42.85 9.91 -30.25
C ARG A 36 -43.99 10.88 -29.93
N SER A 37 -43.85 11.73 -28.91
CA SER A 37 -44.07 13.18 -29.08
C SER A 37 -43.54 14.03 -27.91
N SER A 38 -42.85 15.11 -28.28
CA SER A 38 -42.73 16.45 -27.68
C SER A 38 -42.72 16.59 -26.15
N ALA A 39 -41.60 17.03 -25.53
CA ALA A 39 -41.19 18.44 -25.38
C ALA A 39 -42.22 19.30 -24.62
N VAL A 40 -41.84 19.83 -23.46
CA VAL A 40 -41.80 21.27 -23.12
C VAL A 40 -41.36 21.45 -21.66
N GLU A 41 -40.43 22.38 -21.52
CA GLU A 41 -39.78 23.00 -20.37
C GLU A 41 -40.76 23.76 -19.45
N SER A 42 -40.49 23.82 -18.13
CA SER A 42 -40.66 24.98 -17.20
C SER A 42 -40.80 24.56 -15.73
N THR A 43 -39.84 24.94 -14.90
CA THR A 43 -39.89 25.07 -13.42
C THR A 43 -40.16 26.55 -13.06
N PRO A 44 -40.35 26.94 -11.77
CA PRO A 44 -41.33 26.54 -10.75
C PRO A 44 -42.18 27.77 -10.30
N PRO A 45 -42.90 27.72 -9.17
CA PRO A 45 -42.61 28.76 -8.17
C PRO A 45 -42.56 28.26 -6.72
N ASP A 46 -41.74 28.96 -5.93
CA ASP A 46 -41.79 29.05 -4.47
C ASP A 46 -43.17 29.54 -4.00
N ASP A 47 -43.68 29.04 -2.86
CA ASP A 47 -43.83 29.88 -1.66
C ASP A 47 -44.32 29.13 -0.41
N GLN A 48 -43.68 29.47 0.72
CA GLN A 48 -44.22 29.61 2.08
C GLN A 48 -45.00 28.47 2.77
N GLY A 49 -44.30 27.79 3.67
CA GLY A 49 -44.50 27.94 5.12
C GLY A 49 -45.74 27.33 5.79
N ARG A 50 -45.57 26.16 6.44
CA ARG A 50 -46.10 25.88 7.79
C ARG A 50 -45.66 24.50 8.32
N ALA A 51 -45.00 24.51 9.47
CA ALA A 51 -45.05 23.46 10.49
C ALA A 51 -45.57 24.15 11.78
N PRO A 52 -45.91 23.46 12.89
CA PRO A 52 -45.85 22.01 13.16
C PRO A 52 -47.15 21.45 13.77
N LEU A 53 -47.30 20.12 13.82
CA LEU A 53 -48.14 19.47 14.83
C LEU A 53 -47.43 18.23 15.38
N ALA A 54 -47.20 18.29 16.69
CA ALA A 54 -46.81 17.20 17.55
C ALA A 54 -48.03 16.30 17.81
N TYR A 55 -47.81 14.99 17.85
CA TYR A 55 -48.62 14.07 18.64
C TYR A 55 -47.69 13.04 19.28
N ASP A 56 -47.81 12.97 20.59
CA ASP A 56 -47.23 12.01 21.53
C ASP A 56 -48.21 10.83 21.71
N GLU A 57 -47.76 9.80 22.43
CA GLU A 57 -48.48 8.64 22.99
C GLU A 57 -48.32 7.27 22.28
N GLN A 58 -47.42 6.45 22.85
CA GLN A 58 -47.59 5.00 23.05
C GLN A 58 -48.42 4.75 24.34
N PRO A 59 -48.72 3.50 24.77
CA PRO A 59 -48.81 2.18 24.11
C PRO A 59 -50.16 1.47 24.39
N ASP A 60 -50.41 0.30 23.80
CA ASP A 60 -51.18 -0.77 24.46
C ASP A 60 -50.79 -2.15 23.90
N GLU A 61 -50.40 -3.05 24.82
CA GLU A 61 -50.34 -4.51 24.63
C GLU A 61 -51.75 -5.07 24.42
N LEU A 62 -51.89 -6.14 23.63
CA LEU A 62 -52.86 -7.20 23.88
C LEU A 62 -52.54 -8.45 23.04
N ASP A 63 -52.77 -9.58 23.69
CA ASP A 63 -52.27 -10.92 23.44
C ASP A 63 -52.89 -11.68 22.26
N ALA A 64 -52.03 -12.54 21.69
CA ALA A 64 -52.20 -13.97 21.43
C ALA A 64 -53.17 -14.55 20.36
N GLU A 65 -52.68 -15.73 19.91
CA GLU A 65 -53.36 -16.90 19.34
C GLU A 65 -53.36 -17.12 17.80
N ASP A 66 -52.47 -18.06 17.44
CA ASP A 66 -52.72 -19.29 16.67
C ASP A 66 -52.69 -19.39 15.12
N GLU A 67 -51.67 -20.17 14.70
CA GLU A 67 -51.63 -21.25 13.71
C GLU A 67 -51.48 -21.00 12.18
N PRO A 68 -50.77 -21.91 11.47
CA PRO A 68 -49.93 -21.57 10.32
C PRO A 68 -50.54 -22.00 8.98
N ALA A 69 -50.37 -21.16 7.95
CA ALA A 69 -50.76 -21.48 6.58
C ALA A 69 -49.54 -21.67 5.67
N ALA A 70 -49.38 -22.92 5.23
CA ALA A 70 -48.96 -23.37 3.90
C ALA A 70 -47.77 -22.66 3.22
N VAL A 71 -46.66 -23.42 3.18
CA VAL A 71 -45.49 -23.22 2.34
C VAL A 71 -45.91 -23.16 0.86
N ALA A 72 -45.84 -21.96 0.28
CA ALA A 72 -45.81 -21.76 -1.17
C ALA A 72 -44.34 -21.58 -1.57
N GLU A 73 -43.79 -22.58 -2.26
CA GLU A 73 -42.50 -22.54 -2.92
C GLU A 73 -42.50 -21.45 -4.00
N GLY A 74 -42.17 -20.22 -3.57
CA GLY A 74 -41.77 -19.15 -4.46
C GLY A 74 -40.35 -19.42 -4.93
N SER A 75 -40.25 -19.91 -6.17
CA SER A 75 -39.03 -20.00 -6.97
C SER A 75 -38.28 -18.66 -6.95
N LEU A 76 -37.38 -18.52 -5.98
CA LEU A 76 -36.28 -17.57 -6.07
C LEU A 76 -35.33 -18.18 -7.09
N THR A 77 -35.45 -17.74 -8.35
CA THR A 77 -34.31 -17.74 -9.25
C THR A 77 -33.30 -16.78 -8.64
N GLU A 78 -32.55 -17.33 -7.69
CA GLU A 78 -31.24 -16.86 -7.28
C GLU A 78 -30.43 -16.76 -8.57
N THR A 79 -30.47 -15.57 -9.16
CA THR A 79 -29.53 -15.20 -10.20
C THR A 79 -28.22 -15.10 -9.46
N ALA A 80 -27.56 -16.25 -9.32
CA ALA A 80 -26.19 -16.35 -8.90
C ALA A 80 -25.41 -15.43 -9.84
N VAL A 81 -25.13 -14.22 -9.37
CA VAL A 81 -24.14 -13.35 -9.96
C VAL A 81 -22.83 -14.11 -9.75
N SER A 82 -22.51 -14.96 -10.72
CA SER A 82 -21.17 -15.52 -10.88
C SER A 82 -20.19 -14.35 -10.74
N PRO A 83 -19.06 -14.52 -10.03
CA PRO A 83 -18.14 -13.42 -9.86
C PRO A 83 -17.63 -13.09 -11.26
N GLU A 84 -18.15 -12.02 -11.86
CA GLU A 84 -17.57 -11.45 -13.06
C GLU A 84 -16.13 -11.15 -12.69
N VAL A 85 -15.23 -12.02 -13.16
CA VAL A 85 -13.80 -11.76 -13.08
C VAL A 85 -13.60 -10.52 -13.93
N ASP A 86 -13.54 -9.40 -13.21
CA ASP A 86 -13.19 -8.05 -13.63
C ASP A 86 -12.30 -8.11 -14.89
N GLU A 87 -12.74 -7.49 -15.98
CA GLU A 87 -12.11 -7.62 -17.29
C GLU A 87 -10.61 -7.25 -17.24
N ASP A 88 -10.28 -6.24 -16.43
CA ASP A 88 -8.91 -5.85 -16.09
C ASP A 88 -8.12 -7.00 -15.46
N SER A 89 -8.76 -7.78 -14.58
CA SER A 89 -8.16 -8.94 -13.93
C SER A 89 -7.84 -10.08 -14.91
N ARG A 90 -8.64 -10.28 -15.96
CA ARG A 90 -8.32 -11.25 -17.04
C ARG A 90 -7.20 -10.74 -17.95
N ALA A 91 -7.18 -9.44 -18.24
CA ALA A 91 -6.21 -8.86 -19.16
C ALA A 91 -4.76 -8.94 -18.64
N TRP A 92 -4.51 -8.66 -17.36
CA TRP A 92 -3.15 -8.76 -16.81
C TRP A 92 -2.70 -10.23 -16.69
N GLN A 93 -3.59 -11.14 -16.30
CA GLN A 93 -3.26 -12.57 -16.20
C GLN A 93 -2.89 -13.14 -17.57
N ALA A 94 -3.59 -12.75 -18.63
CA ALA A 94 -3.25 -13.16 -19.99
C ALA A 94 -1.84 -12.69 -20.40
N ARG A 95 -1.48 -11.42 -20.11
CA ARG A 95 -0.13 -10.90 -20.35
C ARG A 95 0.94 -11.62 -19.54
N MET A 96 0.66 -11.90 -18.26
CA MET A 96 1.53 -12.67 -17.39
C MET A 96 1.78 -14.08 -17.97
N LEU A 97 0.73 -14.80 -18.37
CA LEU A 97 0.87 -16.13 -18.94
C LEU A 97 1.64 -16.12 -20.26
N ALA A 98 1.39 -15.13 -21.14
CA ALA A 98 2.16 -14.96 -22.37
C ALA A 98 3.66 -14.71 -22.09
N ALA A 99 3.98 -13.92 -21.07
CA ALA A 99 5.36 -13.68 -20.65
C ALA A 99 6.04 -14.96 -20.10
N ILE A 100 5.28 -15.80 -19.37
CA ILE A 100 5.77 -17.10 -18.90
C ILE A 100 6.07 -18.03 -20.08
N GLU A 101 5.17 -18.13 -21.07
CA GLU A 101 5.39 -18.96 -22.25
C GLU A 101 6.56 -18.46 -23.11
N ALA A 102 6.77 -17.14 -23.18
CA ALA A 102 7.98 -16.58 -23.79
C ALA A 102 9.24 -16.97 -23.02
N PHE A 103 9.23 -16.87 -21.68
CA PHE A 103 10.36 -17.27 -20.85
C PHE A 103 10.69 -18.76 -21.03
N LYS A 104 9.69 -19.65 -21.00
CA LYS A 104 9.89 -21.10 -21.25
C LYS A 104 10.54 -21.40 -22.58
N ARG A 105 10.17 -20.67 -23.65
CA ARG A 105 10.74 -20.85 -24.98
C ARG A 105 12.18 -20.34 -25.08
N ASP A 106 12.47 -19.20 -24.46
CA ASP A 106 13.76 -18.54 -24.56
C ASP A 106 14.81 -19.15 -23.61
N ASP A 107 14.40 -19.58 -22.43
CA ASP A 107 15.26 -20.11 -21.36
C ASP A 107 14.46 -21.05 -20.43
N GLN A 108 14.39 -22.33 -20.81
CA GLN A 108 13.65 -23.34 -20.08
C GLN A 108 14.26 -23.63 -18.70
N ASP A 109 15.59 -23.61 -18.58
CA ASP A 109 16.29 -23.92 -17.32
C ASP A 109 16.08 -22.79 -16.30
N GLY A 110 16.18 -21.53 -16.73
CA GLY A 110 15.85 -20.36 -15.92
C GLY A 110 14.41 -20.39 -15.42
N TYR A 111 13.45 -20.72 -16.29
CA TYR A 111 12.06 -20.91 -15.90
C TYR A 111 11.89 -22.02 -14.83
N ILE A 112 12.52 -23.18 -15.01
CA ILE A 112 12.46 -24.28 -14.04
C ILE A 112 13.04 -23.82 -12.68
N ARG A 113 14.15 -23.10 -12.70
CA ARG A 113 14.79 -22.58 -11.49
C ARG A 113 13.88 -21.62 -10.71
N VAL A 114 13.24 -20.65 -11.38
CA VAL A 114 12.30 -19.72 -10.72
C VAL A 114 11.04 -20.44 -10.24
N SER A 115 10.48 -21.34 -11.05
CA SER A 115 9.21 -22.02 -10.74
C SER A 115 9.32 -23.03 -9.58
N THR A 116 10.51 -23.58 -9.35
CA THR A 116 10.80 -24.53 -8.26
C THR A 116 11.45 -23.89 -7.03
N LEU A 117 11.76 -22.60 -7.10
CA LEU A 117 12.46 -21.87 -6.04
C LEU A 117 11.74 -22.00 -4.69
N SER A 118 12.46 -22.34 -3.63
CA SER A 118 11.92 -22.44 -2.27
C SER A 118 12.56 -21.41 -1.36
N PRO A 119 11.78 -20.65 -0.56
CA PRO A 119 12.34 -19.65 0.33
C PRO A 119 13.09 -20.33 1.47
N LYS A 120 14.15 -19.70 1.93
CA LYS A 120 14.98 -20.14 3.05
C LYS A 120 14.89 -19.14 4.19
N ARG A 121 15.16 -19.60 5.42
CA ARG A 121 15.28 -18.69 6.55
C ARG A 121 16.56 -17.88 6.42
N ASP A 122 16.47 -16.58 6.60
CA ASP A 122 17.63 -15.72 6.79
C ASP A 122 18.10 -15.71 8.27
N GLU A 123 19.07 -14.86 8.59
CA GLU A 123 19.65 -14.72 9.93
C GLU A 123 18.63 -14.24 10.98
N VAL A 124 17.61 -13.49 10.55
CA VAL A 124 16.53 -12.96 11.41
C VAL A 124 15.40 -13.98 11.55
N GLY A 125 15.40 -15.02 10.72
CA GLY A 125 14.43 -16.12 10.72
C GLY A 125 13.30 -15.95 9.71
N ASP A 126 13.34 -14.90 8.88
CA ASP A 126 12.35 -14.61 7.85
C ASP A 126 12.56 -15.49 6.61
N PHE A 127 11.46 -15.87 5.97
CA PHE A 127 11.53 -16.69 4.76
C PHE A 127 11.72 -15.82 3.53
N VAL A 128 12.90 -15.90 2.93
CA VAL A 128 13.29 -15.09 1.78
C VAL A 128 13.85 -15.95 0.65
N PHE A 129 13.74 -15.44 -0.58
CA PHE A 129 14.48 -16.00 -1.70
C PHE A 129 15.84 -15.31 -1.83
N THR A 130 16.92 -16.06 -1.59
CA THR A 130 18.31 -15.58 -1.67
C THR A 130 18.95 -15.78 -3.03
N ASP A 131 18.32 -16.56 -3.90
CA ASP A 131 18.84 -16.86 -5.23
C ASP A 131 18.74 -15.62 -6.14
N SER A 132 19.82 -15.30 -6.85
CA SER A 132 19.91 -14.14 -7.74
C SER A 132 18.98 -14.23 -8.96
N VAL A 133 18.48 -15.41 -9.31
CA VAL A 133 17.47 -15.60 -10.38
C VAL A 133 16.21 -14.77 -10.14
N VAL A 134 15.92 -14.47 -8.87
CA VAL A 134 14.78 -13.63 -8.49
C VAL A 134 14.93 -12.21 -9.01
N GLU A 135 16.15 -11.72 -9.25
CA GLU A 135 16.37 -10.35 -9.73
C GLU A 135 16.22 -10.18 -11.25
N GLU A 136 15.90 -11.27 -11.95
CA GLU A 136 15.65 -11.25 -13.39
C GLU A 136 14.23 -10.73 -13.68
N PRO A 137 14.05 -9.83 -14.66
CA PRO A 137 12.73 -9.30 -15.03
C PRO A 137 11.70 -10.38 -15.37
N ARG A 138 12.16 -11.50 -15.93
CA ARG A 138 11.32 -12.64 -16.33
C ARG A 138 10.85 -13.47 -15.14
N ALA A 139 11.43 -13.31 -13.95
CA ALA A 139 10.99 -13.98 -12.74
C ALA A 139 9.65 -13.43 -12.22
N ALA A 140 9.36 -12.14 -12.43
CA ALA A 140 8.14 -11.48 -11.97
C ALA A 140 6.85 -12.24 -12.33
N PRO A 141 6.57 -12.55 -13.62
CA PRO A 141 5.34 -13.24 -13.98
C PRO A 141 5.28 -14.68 -13.45
N VAL A 142 6.41 -15.39 -13.37
CA VAL A 142 6.47 -16.76 -12.80
C VAL A 142 6.18 -16.75 -11.30
N LEU A 143 6.73 -15.79 -10.56
CA LEU A 143 6.45 -15.65 -9.13
C LEU A 143 4.99 -15.26 -8.89
N LEU A 144 4.43 -14.34 -9.68
CA LEU A 144 3.01 -13.99 -9.62
C LEU A 144 2.09 -15.19 -9.92
N SER A 145 2.39 -16.00 -10.94
CA SER A 145 1.58 -17.18 -11.25
C SER A 145 1.60 -18.18 -10.10
N ARG A 146 2.76 -18.35 -9.43
CA ARG A 146 2.87 -19.20 -8.24
C ARG A 146 2.00 -18.72 -7.09
N MET A 147 1.73 -17.43 -6.94
CA MET A 147 0.79 -16.94 -5.90
C MET A 147 -0.64 -17.42 -6.14
N LEU A 148 -1.03 -17.63 -7.41
CA LEU A 148 -2.37 -18.10 -7.80
C LEU A 148 -2.53 -19.62 -7.65
N GLU A 149 -1.43 -20.36 -7.51
CA GLU A 149 -1.47 -21.82 -7.37
C GLU A 149 -1.96 -22.24 -5.99
N ARG A 150 -2.98 -23.10 -5.94
CA ARG A 150 -3.54 -23.63 -4.69
C ARG A 150 -2.53 -24.35 -3.79
N ARG A 151 -1.49 -24.94 -4.36
CA ARG A 151 -0.45 -25.67 -3.63
C ARG A 151 0.59 -24.76 -2.97
N THR A 152 0.66 -23.49 -3.34
CA THR A 152 1.68 -22.58 -2.81
C THR A 152 1.33 -22.20 -1.39
N THR A 153 2.22 -22.53 -0.44
CA THR A 153 2.00 -22.29 0.99
C THR A 153 1.93 -20.80 1.31
N ARG A 154 1.27 -20.43 2.42
CA ARG A 154 1.23 -19.06 2.94
C ARG A 154 2.64 -18.46 3.07
N VAL A 155 3.59 -19.22 3.62
CA VAL A 155 4.99 -18.80 3.79
C VAL A 155 5.65 -18.50 2.43
N THR A 156 5.43 -19.36 1.44
CA THR A 156 5.93 -19.14 0.08
C THR A 156 5.29 -17.93 -0.57
N ARG A 157 3.97 -17.74 -0.45
CA ARG A 157 3.28 -16.55 -1.01
C ARG A 157 3.77 -15.25 -0.37
N GLN A 158 4.03 -15.27 0.94
CA GLN A 158 4.63 -14.13 1.65
C GLN A 158 6.05 -13.83 1.13
N ALA A 159 6.90 -14.85 1.01
CA ALA A 159 8.25 -14.70 0.47
C ALA A 159 8.26 -14.23 -0.99
N ILE A 160 7.26 -14.64 -1.79
CA ILE A 160 7.04 -14.12 -3.13
C ILE A 160 6.72 -12.62 -3.08
N ALA A 161 5.73 -12.21 -2.28
CA ALA A 161 5.32 -10.81 -2.18
C ALA A 161 6.48 -9.86 -1.78
N GLU A 162 7.38 -10.34 -0.90
CA GLU A 162 8.61 -9.64 -0.49
C GLU A 162 9.63 -9.56 -1.64
N ALA A 163 9.69 -10.57 -2.50
CA ALA A 163 10.64 -10.67 -3.59
C ALA A 163 10.23 -9.90 -4.85
N LEU A 164 8.93 -9.67 -5.07
CA LEU A 164 8.43 -9.02 -6.30
C LEU A 164 9.17 -7.71 -6.64
N PRO A 165 9.39 -6.76 -5.70
CA PRO A 165 10.13 -5.53 -5.99
C PRO A 165 11.57 -5.75 -6.50
N ARG A 166 12.21 -6.87 -6.15
CA ARG A 166 13.59 -7.19 -6.55
C ARG A 166 13.69 -7.71 -7.98
N THR A 167 12.59 -8.19 -8.55
CA THR A 167 12.56 -8.80 -9.90
C THR A 167 12.90 -7.84 -11.03
N ARG A 168 12.83 -6.51 -10.81
CA ARG A 168 12.98 -5.47 -11.85
C ARG A 168 12.03 -5.61 -13.05
N GLY A 169 11.08 -6.57 -13.00
CA GLY A 169 10.10 -6.86 -14.04
C GLY A 169 8.75 -6.21 -13.75
N ASP A 170 7.77 -6.54 -14.60
CA ASP A 170 6.38 -6.11 -14.40
C ASP A 170 5.68 -7.04 -13.41
N TRP A 171 5.53 -6.56 -12.17
CA TRP A 171 4.82 -7.25 -11.10
C TRP A 171 3.67 -6.43 -10.48
N ALA A 172 3.71 -5.11 -10.68
CA ALA A 172 2.94 -4.17 -9.87
C ALA A 172 1.44 -4.23 -10.15
N GLU A 173 1.06 -4.42 -11.42
CA GLU A 173 -0.33 -4.61 -11.78
C GLU A 173 -0.90 -5.87 -11.11
N GLY A 174 -0.29 -7.02 -11.35
CA GLY A 174 -0.71 -8.30 -10.76
C GLY A 174 -0.77 -8.24 -9.24
N ALA A 175 0.25 -7.69 -8.59
CA ALA A 175 0.26 -7.51 -7.14
C ALA A 175 -0.88 -6.59 -6.65
N SER A 176 -1.19 -5.50 -7.37
CA SER A 176 -2.31 -4.61 -7.01
C SER A 176 -3.68 -5.31 -7.10
N HIS A 177 -3.86 -6.23 -8.04
CA HIS A 177 -5.07 -7.05 -8.15
C HIS A 177 -5.11 -8.13 -7.04
N LEU A 178 -3.97 -8.77 -6.76
CA LEU A 178 -3.87 -9.81 -5.73
C LEU A 178 -4.20 -9.31 -4.32
N ILE A 179 -3.96 -8.03 -4.01
CA ILE A 179 -4.36 -7.45 -2.71
C ILE A 179 -5.86 -7.64 -2.45
N ARG A 180 -6.72 -7.64 -3.47
CA ARG A 180 -8.17 -7.85 -3.29
C ARG A 180 -8.58 -9.29 -3.04
N THR A 181 -7.85 -10.23 -3.61
CA THR A 181 -8.28 -11.63 -3.73
C THR A 181 -7.46 -12.59 -2.87
N GLU A 182 -6.29 -12.17 -2.39
CA GLU A 182 -5.45 -12.99 -1.52
C GLU A 182 -6.13 -13.19 -0.16
N ALA A 183 -6.34 -14.47 0.18
CA ALA A 183 -7.09 -14.85 1.38
C ALA A 183 -6.36 -14.52 2.68
N GLU A 184 -5.02 -14.58 2.68
CA GLU A 184 -4.22 -14.43 3.87
C GLU A 184 -3.86 -12.96 4.13
N ALA A 185 -4.38 -12.38 5.22
CA ALA A 185 -4.09 -11.00 5.61
C ALA A 185 -2.58 -10.73 5.77
N SER A 186 -1.82 -11.73 6.22
CA SER A 186 -0.34 -11.63 6.32
C SER A 186 0.33 -11.44 4.96
N VAL A 187 -0.19 -12.06 3.90
CA VAL A 187 0.32 -11.91 2.53
C VAL A 187 -0.16 -10.58 1.92
N ARG A 188 -1.44 -10.22 2.13
CA ARG A 188 -1.97 -8.91 1.70
C ARG A 188 -1.18 -7.74 2.28
N LYS A 189 -0.82 -7.83 3.57
CA LYS A 189 0.02 -6.83 4.24
C LYS A 189 1.35 -6.63 3.51
N VAL A 190 2.06 -7.72 3.20
CA VAL A 190 3.36 -7.64 2.49
C VAL A 190 3.18 -7.10 1.07
N LEU A 191 2.13 -7.52 0.35
CA LEU A 191 1.81 -6.95 -0.97
C LEU A 191 1.58 -5.43 -0.90
N VAL A 192 0.84 -4.97 0.12
CA VAL A 192 0.59 -3.54 0.38
C VAL A 192 1.89 -2.80 0.71
N GLU A 193 2.76 -3.37 1.54
CA GLU A 193 4.07 -2.76 1.89
C GLU A 193 4.99 -2.67 0.65
N SER A 194 4.96 -3.69 -0.22
CA SER A 194 5.68 -3.72 -1.49
C SER A 194 5.25 -2.61 -2.46
N MET A 195 4.02 -2.07 -2.35
CA MET A 195 3.54 -0.96 -3.19
C MET A 195 4.39 0.30 -3.09
N ARG A 196 5.24 0.43 -2.06
CA ARG A 196 6.28 1.46 -2.00
C ARG A 196 7.16 1.52 -3.25
N TYR A 197 7.44 0.35 -3.83
CA TYR A 197 8.36 0.19 -4.96
C TYR A 197 7.62 0.04 -6.30
N ALA A 198 6.29 -0.02 -6.27
CA ALA A 198 5.49 -0.12 -7.49
C ALA A 198 5.44 1.23 -8.25
N PRO A 199 5.46 1.20 -9.59
CA PRO A 199 5.18 2.39 -10.40
C PRO A 199 3.71 2.82 -10.30
N TYR A 200 3.46 4.09 -10.64
CA TYR A 200 2.10 4.60 -10.87
C TYR A 200 1.48 3.92 -12.10
N PRO A 201 0.16 3.65 -12.12
CA PRO A 201 -0.83 3.92 -11.07
C PRO A 201 -0.97 2.81 -10.02
N HIS A 202 -0.23 1.71 -10.18
CA HIS A 202 -0.43 0.49 -9.40
C HIS A 202 -0.12 0.67 -7.91
N ASN A 203 0.87 1.51 -7.55
CA ASN A 203 1.13 1.83 -6.15
C ASN A 203 -0.09 2.44 -5.45
N LEU A 204 -0.71 3.47 -6.04
CA LEU A 204 -1.90 4.11 -5.47
C LEU A 204 -3.10 3.16 -5.47
N ARG A 205 -3.29 2.40 -6.56
CA ARG A 205 -4.37 1.41 -6.67
C ARG A 205 -4.26 0.35 -5.56
N GLY A 206 -3.08 -0.24 -5.39
CA GLY A 206 -2.83 -1.25 -4.35
C GLY A 206 -3.03 -0.71 -2.93
N LEU A 207 -2.55 0.51 -2.66
CA LEU A 207 -2.77 1.13 -1.35
C LEU A 207 -4.24 1.44 -1.08
N ARG A 208 -5.01 1.88 -2.08
CA ARG A 208 -6.47 2.10 -1.94
C ARG A 208 -7.22 0.83 -1.56
N TYR A 209 -6.79 -0.32 -2.07
CA TYR A 209 -7.32 -1.60 -1.61
C TYR A 209 -6.90 -1.89 -0.17
N GLY A 210 -5.64 -1.66 0.18
CA GLY A 210 -5.14 -1.84 1.55
C GLY A 210 -5.86 -0.98 2.60
N PHE A 211 -6.27 0.25 2.27
CA PHE A 211 -7.06 1.10 3.18
C PHE A 211 -8.45 0.54 3.50
N ARG A 212 -9.03 -0.25 2.59
CA ARG A 212 -10.36 -0.84 2.71
C ARG A 212 -10.33 -2.30 3.20
N ASP A 213 -9.16 -2.79 3.58
CA ASP A 213 -9.00 -4.16 4.04
C ASP A 213 -9.72 -4.39 5.37
N GLU A 214 -10.37 -5.55 5.50
CA GLU A 214 -11.01 -5.99 6.75
C GLU A 214 -10.01 -6.07 7.91
N HIS A 215 -8.74 -6.36 7.62
CA HIS A 215 -7.74 -6.67 8.62
C HIS A 215 -6.94 -5.42 9.01
N ARG A 216 -6.99 -5.03 10.29
CA ARG A 216 -6.30 -3.84 10.83
C ARG A 216 -4.83 -3.71 10.44
N HIS A 217 -4.06 -4.81 10.45
CA HIS A 217 -2.63 -4.76 10.09
C HIS A 217 -2.39 -4.45 8.61
N VAL A 218 -3.32 -4.79 7.71
CA VAL A 218 -3.24 -4.42 6.29
C VAL A 218 -3.57 -2.94 6.13
N ARG A 219 -4.60 -2.43 6.81
CA ARG A 219 -4.90 -0.99 6.86
C ARG A 219 -3.74 -0.18 7.42
N ALA A 220 -3.10 -0.65 8.50
CA ALA A 220 -1.93 -0.01 9.09
C ALA A 220 -0.68 -0.07 8.18
N ALA A 221 -0.54 -1.12 7.36
CA ALA A 221 0.47 -1.16 6.32
C ALA A 221 0.18 -0.13 5.23
N ALA A 222 -1.08 0.05 4.82
CA ALA A 222 -1.47 1.03 3.81
C ALA A 222 -1.19 2.47 4.27
N THR A 223 -1.56 2.83 5.51
CA THR A 223 -1.26 4.16 6.07
C THR A 223 0.23 4.41 6.08
N ARG A 224 1.02 3.53 6.72
CA ARG A 224 2.48 3.67 6.82
C ARG A 224 3.14 3.76 5.45
N THR A 225 2.75 2.92 4.50
CA THR A 225 3.36 2.90 3.15
C THR A 225 3.08 4.19 2.38
N SER A 226 1.87 4.74 2.51
CA SER A 226 1.48 6.00 1.87
C SER A 226 2.42 7.16 2.23
N GLY A 227 2.84 7.25 3.49
CA GLY A 227 3.75 8.32 3.95
C GLY A 227 5.16 8.28 3.32
N PHE A 228 5.58 7.17 2.72
CA PHE A 228 6.88 7.06 2.05
C PHE A 228 6.80 7.22 0.52
N LEU A 229 5.60 7.34 -0.05
CA LEU A 229 5.42 7.53 -1.48
C LEU A 229 5.63 8.98 -1.89
N ARG A 230 6.33 9.18 -3.02
CA ARG A 230 6.46 10.51 -3.66
C ARG A 230 5.10 11.09 -4.07
N ASN A 231 4.21 10.24 -4.57
CA ASN A 231 2.83 10.58 -4.93
C ASN A 231 1.83 10.29 -3.80
N GLY A 232 2.29 10.10 -2.55
CA GLY A 232 1.45 9.74 -1.40
C GLY A 232 0.37 10.78 -1.06
N LYS A 233 0.58 12.07 -1.40
CA LYS A 233 -0.44 13.12 -1.25
C LYS A 233 -1.74 12.82 -2.00
N ALA A 234 -1.70 12.01 -3.06
CA ALA A 234 -2.91 11.60 -3.78
C ALA A 234 -3.85 10.69 -2.97
N LEU A 235 -3.41 10.22 -1.79
CA LEU A 235 -4.18 9.38 -0.86
C LEU A 235 -4.67 10.17 0.37
N TRP A 236 -4.69 11.50 0.29
CA TRP A 236 -5.02 12.35 1.44
C TRP A 236 -6.43 12.07 1.98
N THR A 237 -7.40 11.79 1.11
CA THR A 237 -8.77 11.45 1.51
C THR A 237 -8.83 10.17 2.34
N GLU A 238 -8.12 9.14 1.89
CA GLU A 238 -8.03 7.85 2.55
C GLU A 238 -7.29 7.98 3.90
N LEU A 239 -6.21 8.77 3.93
CA LEU A 239 -5.46 9.04 5.15
C LEU A 239 -6.26 9.85 6.18
N VAL A 240 -7.01 10.87 5.76
CA VAL A 240 -7.89 11.64 6.65
C VAL A 240 -9.01 10.75 7.21
N SER A 241 -9.58 9.87 6.40
CA SER A 241 -10.54 8.88 6.89
C SER A 241 -9.92 7.94 7.92
N ALA A 242 -8.69 7.48 7.67
CA ALA A 242 -7.97 6.55 8.55
C ALA A 242 -7.57 7.17 9.92
N LEU A 243 -7.63 8.50 10.08
CA LEU A 243 -7.51 9.14 11.40
C LEU A 243 -8.62 8.72 12.37
N PHE A 244 -9.74 8.19 11.87
CA PHE A 244 -10.89 7.78 12.66
C PHE A 244 -11.13 6.27 12.65
N ASP A 245 -10.13 5.49 12.22
CA ASP A 245 -10.20 4.03 12.25
C ASP A 245 -10.38 3.50 13.69
N GLU A 246 -11.04 2.34 13.84
CA GLU A 246 -11.22 1.68 15.14
C GLU A 246 -9.87 1.33 15.81
N ASP A 247 -8.87 1.00 14.99
CA ASP A 247 -7.57 0.53 15.44
C ASP A 247 -6.58 1.68 15.65
N ALA A 248 -5.91 1.67 16.80
CA ALA A 248 -5.00 2.75 17.18
C ALA A 248 -3.72 2.78 16.33
N GLU A 249 -3.25 1.65 15.82
CA GLU A 249 -2.08 1.58 14.94
C GLU A 249 -2.39 2.24 13.60
N VAL A 250 -3.59 1.99 13.06
CA VAL A 250 -4.08 2.64 11.84
C VAL A 250 -4.17 4.15 12.02
N ARG A 251 -4.81 4.63 13.10
CA ARG A 251 -4.92 6.07 13.40
C ARG A 251 -3.56 6.76 13.55
N ALA A 252 -2.64 6.15 14.30
CA ALA A 252 -1.29 6.69 14.48
C ALA A 252 -0.50 6.70 13.16
N GLY A 253 -0.62 5.64 12.35
CA GLY A 253 0.00 5.54 11.03
C GLY A 253 -0.53 6.60 10.06
N ALA A 254 -1.84 6.88 10.10
CA ALA A 254 -2.48 7.93 9.32
C ALA A 254 -1.95 9.31 9.69
N ALA A 255 -1.97 9.66 10.99
CA ALA A 255 -1.46 10.94 11.49
C ALA A 255 0.01 11.16 11.10
N SER A 256 0.87 10.17 11.34
CA SER A 256 2.28 10.20 10.96
C SER A 256 2.49 10.45 9.47
N SER A 257 1.70 9.79 8.63
CA SER A 257 1.82 9.89 7.17
C SER A 257 1.32 11.22 6.64
N LEU A 258 0.22 11.75 7.19
CA LEU A 258 -0.29 13.09 6.84
C LEU A 258 0.72 14.19 7.17
N GLY A 259 1.33 14.13 8.35
CA GLY A 259 2.38 15.05 8.77
C GLY A 259 3.61 14.98 7.87
N ARG A 260 4.06 13.78 7.55
CA ARG A 260 5.20 13.58 6.64
C ARG A 260 4.94 14.06 5.22
N LEU A 261 3.73 13.82 4.73
CA LEU A 261 3.33 14.27 3.41
C LEU A 261 3.06 15.78 3.38
N GLY A 262 2.84 16.43 4.54
CA GLY A 262 2.51 17.85 4.59
C GLY A 262 1.15 18.15 3.95
N VAL A 263 0.13 17.39 4.35
CA VAL A 263 -1.26 17.53 3.86
C VAL A 263 -1.98 18.57 4.74
N ALA A 264 -2.04 19.82 4.27
CA ALA A 264 -2.65 20.92 5.03
C ALA A 264 -4.15 20.72 5.27
N GLU A 265 -4.85 20.07 4.34
CA GLU A 265 -6.27 19.74 4.38
C GLU A 265 -6.63 18.82 5.56
N SER A 266 -5.64 18.12 6.12
CA SER A 266 -5.84 17.22 7.25
C SER A 266 -5.85 17.90 8.62
N TRP A 267 -5.62 19.21 8.68
CA TRP A 267 -5.47 19.97 9.93
C TRP A 267 -6.60 19.69 10.93
N GLU A 268 -7.85 19.90 10.53
CA GLU A 268 -9.01 19.74 11.43
C GLU A 268 -9.17 18.28 11.90
N GLY A 269 -8.84 17.33 11.03
CA GLY A 269 -8.83 15.91 11.39
C GLY A 269 -7.78 15.59 12.45
N LEU A 270 -6.57 16.13 12.28
CA LEU A 270 -5.45 15.98 13.21
C LEU A 270 -5.72 16.64 14.56
N VAL A 271 -6.32 17.85 14.57
CA VAL A 271 -6.73 18.53 15.82
C VAL A 271 -7.73 17.66 16.59
N ARG A 272 -8.71 17.07 15.91
CA ARG A 272 -9.72 16.21 16.57
C ARG A 272 -9.10 15.01 17.28
N VAL A 273 -8.06 14.39 16.70
CA VAL A 273 -7.40 13.22 17.30
C VAL A 273 -6.34 13.57 18.38
N LEU A 274 -6.11 14.85 18.69
CA LEU A 274 -5.37 15.24 19.90
C LEU A 274 -6.06 14.80 21.19
N GLY A 275 -7.37 14.51 21.13
CA GLY A 275 -8.14 13.93 22.22
C GLY A 275 -8.20 12.40 22.25
N ASP A 276 -7.46 11.70 21.37
CA ASP A 276 -7.55 10.24 21.25
C ASP A 276 -7.23 9.52 22.58
N ARG A 277 -7.86 8.38 22.85
CA ARG A 277 -7.58 7.55 24.03
C ARG A 277 -6.14 7.02 24.06
N ASN A 278 -5.56 6.75 22.89
CA ASN A 278 -4.22 6.21 22.76
C ASN A 278 -3.19 7.35 22.71
N GLY A 279 -2.22 7.32 23.62
CA GLY A 279 -1.19 8.37 23.71
C GLY A 279 -0.25 8.45 22.50
N GLU A 280 0.00 7.35 21.79
CA GLU A 280 0.81 7.38 20.57
C GLU A 280 0.06 8.08 19.43
N VAL A 281 -1.26 7.89 19.33
CA VAL A 281 -2.09 8.63 18.36
C VAL A 281 -2.03 10.13 18.64
N ARG A 282 -2.21 10.54 19.91
CA ARG A 282 -2.10 11.96 20.31
C ARG A 282 -0.73 12.55 19.99
N PHE A 283 0.35 11.81 20.29
CA PHE A 283 1.71 12.22 19.95
C PHE A 283 1.88 12.41 18.44
N LYS A 284 1.48 11.43 17.63
CA LYS A 284 1.60 11.48 16.16
C LYS A 284 0.75 12.57 15.53
N ALA A 285 -0.42 12.86 16.08
CA ALA A 285 -1.24 13.97 15.65
C ALA A 285 -0.58 15.31 15.91
N LEU A 286 -0.06 15.53 17.12
CA LEU A 286 0.65 16.76 17.46
C LEU A 286 1.93 16.94 16.62
N GLU A 287 2.69 15.86 16.44
CA GLU A 287 3.89 15.82 15.60
C GLU A 287 3.56 16.12 14.13
N ALA A 288 2.40 15.68 13.65
CA ALA A 288 1.95 15.98 12.30
C ALA A 288 1.54 17.44 12.12
N LEU A 289 0.79 18.01 13.08
CA LEU A 289 0.40 19.42 13.08
C LEU A 289 1.63 20.33 13.07
N ASP A 290 2.61 20.03 13.92
CA ASP A 290 3.89 20.75 13.98
C ASP A 290 4.65 20.73 12.65
N ARG A 291 4.70 19.57 11.98
CA ARG A 291 5.34 19.43 10.66
C ARG A 291 4.59 20.14 9.53
N ILE A 292 3.27 20.16 9.59
CA ILE A 292 2.43 20.80 8.57
C ILE A 292 2.53 22.32 8.69
N ASP A 293 2.37 22.85 9.90
CA ASP A 293 2.46 24.28 10.17
C ASP A 293 2.83 24.50 11.65
N HIS A 294 4.13 24.70 11.89
CA HIS A 294 4.68 24.96 13.22
C HIS A 294 4.03 26.18 13.89
N ALA A 295 3.86 27.28 13.14
CA ALA A 295 3.33 28.53 13.69
C ALA A 295 1.87 28.38 14.12
N ARG A 296 1.06 27.70 13.31
CA ARG A 296 -0.33 27.38 13.67
C ARG A 296 -0.39 26.37 14.81
N ALA A 297 0.55 25.43 14.90
CA ALA A 297 0.61 24.44 15.97
C ALA A 297 0.91 25.09 17.34
N GLN A 298 1.77 26.10 17.38
CA GLN A 298 2.07 26.87 18.61
C GLN A 298 0.85 27.60 19.20
N GLN A 299 -0.19 27.83 18.39
CA GLN A 299 -1.39 28.54 18.81
C GLN A 299 -2.52 27.60 19.26
N LEU A 300 -2.30 26.28 19.26
CA LEU A 300 -3.33 25.31 19.63
C LEU A 300 -3.70 25.44 21.13
N PRO A 301 -4.98 25.68 21.47
CA PRO A 301 -5.41 25.80 22.86
C PRO A 301 -5.22 24.50 23.66
N GLU A 302 -5.14 23.35 22.99
CA GLU A 302 -4.94 22.03 23.60
C GLU A 302 -3.52 21.82 24.16
N LEU A 303 -2.53 22.64 23.75
CA LEU A 303 -1.13 22.45 24.15
C LEU A 303 -0.96 22.44 25.67
N GLU A 304 -1.64 23.32 26.40
CA GLU A 304 -1.53 23.36 27.86
C GLU A 304 -1.99 22.06 28.51
N LYS A 305 -3.06 21.45 27.99
CA LYS A 305 -3.53 20.15 28.44
C LYS A 305 -2.53 19.06 28.07
N LEU A 306 -2.02 19.07 26.84
CA LEU A 306 -1.06 18.10 26.33
C LEU A 306 0.29 18.15 27.05
N THR A 307 0.72 19.29 27.62
CA THR A 307 1.92 19.30 28.50
C THR A 307 1.81 18.37 29.71
N ARG A 308 0.59 17.97 30.07
CA ARG A 308 0.27 17.02 31.15
C ARG A 308 -0.23 15.69 30.60
N ASP A 309 0.08 15.37 29.35
CA ASP A 309 -0.27 14.08 28.75
C ASP A 309 0.43 12.91 29.48
N GLU A 310 -0.20 11.74 29.45
CA GLU A 310 0.40 10.50 29.97
C GLU A 310 1.51 9.97 29.06
N ASN A 311 1.42 10.22 27.75
CA ASN A 311 2.49 9.96 26.80
C ASN A 311 3.54 11.06 26.94
N GLU A 312 4.72 10.68 27.43
CA GLU A 312 5.82 11.59 27.69
C GLU A 312 6.30 12.32 26.43
N ARG A 313 6.20 11.69 25.24
CA ARG A 313 6.61 12.31 23.97
C ARG A 313 5.62 13.40 23.56
N ALA A 314 4.32 13.16 23.71
CA ALA A 314 3.29 14.17 23.48
C ALA A 314 3.48 15.35 24.44
N ALA A 315 3.71 15.08 25.74
CA ALA A 315 3.93 16.11 26.74
C ALA A 315 5.19 16.95 26.49
N ALA A 316 6.29 16.29 26.10
CA ALA A 316 7.54 16.97 25.75
C ALA A 316 7.38 17.86 24.51
N LEU A 317 6.74 17.36 23.45
CA LEU A 317 6.50 18.13 22.23
C LEU A 317 5.59 19.34 22.51
N ALA A 318 4.51 19.16 23.26
CA ALA A 318 3.62 20.26 23.65
C ALA A 318 4.34 21.33 24.48
N SER A 319 5.21 20.92 25.41
CA SER A 319 6.03 21.88 26.19
C SER A 319 6.99 22.64 25.29
N SER A 320 7.63 21.96 24.33
CA SER A 320 8.52 22.58 23.35
C SER A 320 7.80 23.61 22.48
N LEU A 321 6.58 23.30 22.01
CA LEU A 321 5.77 24.23 21.21
C LEU A 321 5.36 25.48 22.00
N LEU A 322 5.18 25.37 23.31
CA LEU A 322 4.95 26.51 24.20
C LEU A 322 6.24 27.25 24.62
N GLY A 323 7.42 26.82 24.15
CA GLY A 323 8.70 27.38 24.55
C GLY A 323 9.08 27.11 26.01
N ARG A 324 8.54 26.04 26.62
CA ARG A 324 8.74 25.67 28.03
C ARG A 324 9.63 24.43 28.16
N PRO A 325 10.44 24.30 29.22
CA PRO A 325 11.17 23.07 29.49
C PRO A 325 10.19 21.92 29.80
N PRO A 326 10.52 20.68 29.43
CA PRO A 326 9.64 19.53 29.67
C PRO A 326 9.41 19.34 31.17
N VAL A 327 8.13 19.23 31.56
CA VAL A 327 7.75 19.00 32.96
C VAL A 327 8.17 17.58 33.36
N ARG A 328 9.27 17.46 34.13
CA ARG A 328 9.69 16.18 34.71
C ARG A 328 8.62 15.68 35.67
N ARG A 329 7.86 14.67 35.27
CA ARG A 329 6.95 13.97 36.18
C ARG A 329 7.78 13.18 37.18
N ARG A 330 7.48 13.32 38.47
CA ARG A 330 8.01 12.38 39.48
C ARG A 330 7.45 11.00 39.13
N PRO A 331 8.29 9.94 39.05
CA PRO A 331 7.79 8.59 38.85
C PRO A 331 6.79 8.28 39.97
N LYS A 332 5.62 7.73 39.62
CA LYS A 332 4.67 7.22 40.62
C LYS A 332 5.44 6.23 41.51
N PRO A 333 5.37 6.33 42.85
CA PRO A 333 5.99 5.33 43.70
C PRO A 333 5.40 3.97 43.31
N SER A 334 6.25 3.08 42.81
CA SER A 334 5.89 1.71 42.51
C SER A 334 5.26 1.12 43.76
N ALA A 335 4.02 0.64 43.64
CA ALA A 335 3.40 -0.13 44.71
C ALA A 335 4.30 -1.34 44.98
N THR A 336 5.08 -1.28 46.06
CA THR A 336 5.81 -2.43 46.60
C THR A 336 4.77 -3.52 46.83
N THR A 337 4.77 -4.52 45.95
CA THR A 337 4.00 -5.74 46.16
C THR A 337 4.56 -6.37 47.42
N GLY A 338 3.82 -6.22 48.52
CA GLY A 338 4.10 -6.92 49.77
C GLY A 338 3.97 -8.42 49.52
N VAL A 339 5.09 -9.07 49.23
CA VAL A 339 5.21 -10.52 49.40
C VAL A 339 5.11 -10.78 50.89
N LYS A 340 3.91 -11.14 51.34
CA LYS A 340 3.70 -11.70 52.68
C LYS A 340 4.43 -13.03 52.75
N ALA A 341 5.53 -13.07 53.48
CA ALA A 341 6.07 -14.30 54.02
C ALA A 341 4.99 -14.98 54.88
N LYS A 342 4.63 -16.22 54.53
CA LYS A 342 3.97 -17.14 55.45
C LYS A 342 4.92 -18.29 55.75
N ALA A 343 5.22 -18.43 57.03
CA ALA A 343 6.02 -19.49 57.60
C ALA A 343 5.22 -20.81 57.69
N SER A 344 5.92 -21.89 57.33
CA SER A 344 5.96 -23.22 57.94
C SER A 344 4.67 -24.02 58.20
N VAL A 345 4.59 -25.19 57.55
CA VAL A 345 4.23 -26.45 58.20
C VAL A 345 5.21 -27.54 57.75
N THR A 346 5.78 -28.20 58.74
CA THR A 346 6.76 -29.28 58.73
C THR A 346 6.11 -30.63 58.38
N VAL A 347 6.75 -31.44 57.54
CA VAL A 347 6.66 -32.91 57.62
C VAL A 347 8.08 -33.46 57.43
N GLU A 348 8.55 -34.18 58.45
CA GLU A 348 9.79 -34.96 58.48
C GLU A 348 9.71 -36.17 57.53
N ALA A 349 10.81 -36.44 56.82
CA ALA A 349 11.50 -37.74 56.82
C ALA A 349 12.81 -37.66 55.96
N SER A 350 13.93 -37.39 56.64
CA SER A 350 15.20 -38.16 56.69
C SER A 350 15.76 -38.94 55.47
N PRO A 351 17.08 -39.26 55.42
CA PRO A 351 18.06 -38.48 54.66
C PRO A 351 18.91 -39.32 53.67
N VAL A 352 19.48 -38.67 52.64
CA VAL A 352 20.71 -39.15 51.98
C VAL A 352 21.58 -37.93 51.63
N ALA A 353 22.81 -37.92 52.15
CA ALA A 353 23.88 -37.00 51.79
C ALA A 353 25.00 -37.79 51.05
N PRO A 354 26.09 -37.19 50.56
CA PRO A 354 26.34 -35.80 50.12
C PRO A 354 26.91 -35.75 48.68
N SER A 355 27.20 -34.56 48.15
CA SER A 355 28.53 -34.20 47.59
C SER A 355 28.44 -33.05 46.57
N GLY A 356 29.37 -32.09 46.70
CA GLY A 356 29.83 -31.27 45.58
C GLY A 356 29.28 -29.85 45.50
N ALA A 357 29.95 -28.91 46.17
CA ALA A 357 30.08 -27.55 45.63
C ALA A 357 30.99 -27.61 44.37
N PRO A 358 30.85 -26.70 43.39
CA PRO A 358 31.51 -25.40 43.57
C PRO A 358 30.79 -24.17 42.99
N SER A 359 31.18 -23.04 43.59
CA SER A 359 31.27 -21.68 43.04
C SER A 359 31.39 -21.57 41.51
N SER A 360 30.63 -20.66 40.90
CA SER A 360 31.13 -19.81 39.81
C SER A 360 30.27 -18.56 39.60
N SER A 361 30.96 -17.43 39.50
CA SER A 361 30.49 -16.07 39.21
C SER A 361 29.81 -15.93 37.84
N PRO A 362 28.98 -14.89 37.61
CA PRO A 362 28.38 -14.63 36.29
C PRO A 362 29.42 -14.12 35.27
N PRO A 363 29.24 -14.39 33.97
CA PRO A 363 30.19 -14.02 32.93
C PRO A 363 30.12 -12.53 32.55
N SER A 364 31.29 -11.94 32.30
CA SER A 364 31.49 -10.60 31.72
C SER A 364 31.02 -10.52 30.26
N PRO A 365 30.62 -9.34 29.75
CA PRO A 365 30.15 -9.16 28.38
C PRO A 365 31.28 -9.28 27.34
N PRO A 366 30.96 -9.65 26.07
CA PRO A 366 31.96 -9.84 25.03
C PRO A 366 32.57 -8.52 24.53
N ALA A 367 33.86 -8.60 24.20
CA ALA A 367 34.69 -7.50 23.69
C ALA A 367 34.29 -7.05 22.27
N SER A 368 34.40 -5.74 22.03
CA SER A 368 34.21 -5.10 20.73
C SER A 368 35.19 -5.62 19.65
N PRO A 369 34.77 -5.71 18.38
CA PRO A 369 35.65 -6.12 17.29
C PRO A 369 36.69 -5.03 16.92
N PRO A 370 37.86 -5.42 16.37
CA PRO A 370 38.94 -4.48 16.06
C PRO A 370 38.62 -3.61 14.83
N VAL A 371 38.96 -2.33 14.94
CA VAL A 371 38.96 -1.33 13.85
C VAL A 371 40.00 -1.73 12.81
N ARG A 372 39.58 -2.04 11.58
CA ARG A 372 40.48 -2.16 10.42
C ARG A 372 40.64 -0.81 9.75
N SER A 373 41.90 -0.38 9.64
CA SER A 373 42.36 0.80 8.91
C SER A 373 41.91 0.76 7.44
N ALA A 374 41.40 1.88 6.96
CA ALA A 374 40.98 2.07 5.58
C ALA A 374 42.19 2.31 4.66
N ASP A 375 42.27 1.56 3.56
CA ASP A 375 43.09 1.92 2.40
C ASP A 375 42.34 2.95 1.52
N PRO A 376 43.02 3.94 0.93
CA PRO A 376 42.38 4.98 0.12
C PRO A 376 42.00 4.51 -1.30
N PRO A 377 40.97 5.11 -1.93
CA PRO A 377 40.49 4.70 -3.24
C PRO A 377 41.42 5.13 -4.39
N ALA A 378 41.55 4.27 -5.39
CA ALA A 378 42.31 4.50 -6.62
C ALA A 378 41.71 5.61 -7.51
N SER A 379 42.60 6.45 -8.03
CA SER A 379 42.34 7.57 -8.96
C SER A 379 41.86 7.13 -10.35
N PRO A 380 41.13 7.98 -11.09
CA PRO A 380 40.66 7.72 -12.45
C PRO A 380 41.76 7.87 -13.52
N PRO A 381 41.65 7.24 -14.70
CA PRO A 381 42.66 7.35 -15.75
C PRO A 381 42.58 8.67 -16.52
N ALA A 382 43.76 9.21 -16.82
CA ALA A 382 44.01 10.47 -17.53
C ALA A 382 44.03 10.32 -19.06
N SER A 383 43.78 11.44 -19.73
CA SER A 383 43.79 11.65 -21.19
C SER A 383 45.20 11.78 -21.81
N GLY A 384 45.42 11.08 -22.94
CA GLY A 384 46.32 11.42 -24.08
C GLY A 384 47.87 11.38 -23.87
N PRO A 385 48.71 11.55 -24.92
CA PRO A 385 48.43 11.80 -26.36
C PRO A 385 49.30 11.02 -27.40
N ALA A 386 48.97 11.25 -28.69
CA ALA A 386 49.84 11.31 -29.89
C ALA A 386 50.59 10.06 -30.45
N GLY A 387 50.19 9.68 -31.68
CA GLY A 387 51.05 9.70 -32.88
C GLY A 387 52.04 8.55 -33.11
N THR A 388 51.81 7.76 -34.17
CA THR A 388 52.77 7.47 -35.27
C THR A 388 52.18 6.46 -36.27
N SER A 389 52.08 6.86 -37.54
CA SER A 389 52.10 5.95 -38.71
C SER A 389 53.57 5.60 -39.02
N PRO A 390 53.87 4.52 -39.79
CA PRO A 390 53.83 4.64 -41.27
C PRO A 390 53.46 3.35 -42.05
N SER A 391 53.15 3.57 -43.35
CA SER A 391 53.45 2.77 -44.57
C SER A 391 53.31 1.25 -44.55
N GLY A 392 52.76 0.55 -45.55
CA GLY A 392 52.32 0.76 -46.93
C GLY A 392 51.79 -0.62 -47.38
N ALA A 393 50.93 -0.79 -48.38
CA ALA A 393 51.28 -0.77 -49.80
C ALA A 393 50.03 -1.21 -50.59
N PHE A 394 49.80 -0.53 -51.72
CA PHE A 394 49.42 -1.02 -53.05
C PHE A 394 48.42 -2.16 -53.24
N GLY A 395 47.39 -1.90 -54.06
CA GLY A 395 46.61 -2.94 -54.73
C GLY A 395 45.30 -2.52 -55.38
N ASP A 396 45.40 -1.78 -56.48
CA ASP A 396 44.51 -1.66 -57.65
C ASP A 396 42.96 -1.89 -57.62
N ALA A 397 42.30 -0.84 -58.13
CA ALA A 397 41.31 -0.84 -59.23
C ALA A 397 40.10 -1.80 -59.23
N THR A 398 38.90 -1.23 -59.14
CA THR A 398 37.92 -1.17 -60.26
C THR A 398 36.73 -0.25 -59.93
N ALA A 399 36.19 0.35 -61.00
CA ALA A 399 35.32 1.53 -61.04
C ALA A 399 33.80 1.20 -60.87
N PRO A 400 32.90 2.22 -60.83
CA PRO A 400 31.57 2.15 -60.22
C PRO A 400 30.42 1.95 -61.21
N THR A 401 29.27 1.46 -60.73
CA THR A 401 27.98 1.50 -61.45
C THR A 401 27.02 2.48 -60.76
N SER A 402 26.65 3.52 -61.51
CA SER A 402 25.59 4.48 -61.15
C SER A 402 24.18 3.90 -61.41
N PRO A 403 23.12 4.44 -60.77
CA PRO A 403 21.73 3.99 -60.93
C PRO A 403 21.00 4.69 -62.10
N PRO A 404 19.92 4.11 -62.65
CA PRO A 404 19.18 4.73 -63.74
C PRO A 404 18.19 5.80 -63.24
N ARG A 405 18.18 6.95 -63.93
CA ARG A 405 17.08 7.93 -63.94
C ARG A 405 15.99 7.47 -64.91
N GLY A 406 14.74 7.72 -64.55
CA GLY A 406 13.57 7.30 -65.31
C GLY A 406 13.26 8.12 -66.56
N SER A 407 12.28 7.61 -67.30
CA SER A 407 11.28 8.33 -68.10
C SER A 407 10.05 7.43 -68.19
#